data_AF-A0A7S0IBP5-F1
#
_entry.id   AF-A0A7S0IBP5-F1
#
_cell.length_a   1.000
_cell.length_b   1.000
_cell.length_c   1.000
_cell.angle_alpha   90.00
_cell.angle_beta   90.00
_cell.angle_gamma   90.00
#
_symmetry.space_group_name_H-M   'P 1'
#
loop_
_entity.id
_entity.type
_entity.pdbx_description
1 polymer ?
#
loop_
_entity_poly.entity_id
_entity_poly.type
_entity_poly.pdbx_seq_one_letter_code
_entity_poly.pdbx_strand_id
1 'polypeptide(L)'
;RSSGGGEMLAPCGPGAMRMEGGYGALADALAKALPEGVVRTGRGVARIERDGSDDVTVHVEDDRADPLLARRVIVAVPPRVIAASIAFDPPLPDDRLAYMRATQTWAGDWCKVVATFSAAFWSDDDDSGVARWSRGGTKGGGLMAVSWEAAHR
;
A
#
# COMPACT_ATOMS: atom_id res chain seq x y z
N ARG A 1 -24.30 26.10 -6.88
CA ARG A 1 -22.98 25.44 -6.68
C ARG A 1 -22.82 25.17 -5.19
N SER A 2 -23.07 23.94 -4.78
CA SER A 2 -22.53 23.40 -3.52
C SER A 2 -21.52 22.34 -3.95
N SER A 3 -20.30 22.38 -3.43
CA SER A 3 -19.32 21.32 -3.66
C SER A 3 -19.89 20.01 -3.11
N GLY A 4 -20.28 19.09 -3.99
CA GLY A 4 -20.95 17.82 -3.66
C GLY A 4 -20.06 16.83 -2.90
N GLY A 5 -18.77 17.15 -2.73
CA GLY A 5 -17.88 16.45 -1.83
C GLY A 5 -17.42 15.08 -2.35
N GLY A 6 -17.81 14.63 -3.55
CA GLY A 6 -17.27 13.39 -4.14
C GLY A 6 -15.76 13.44 -4.35
N GLU A 7 -15.23 14.64 -4.60
CA GLU A 7 -13.80 14.92 -4.55
C GLU A 7 -13.16 14.55 -3.20
N MET A 8 -13.86 14.73 -2.08
CA MET A 8 -13.38 14.32 -0.75
C MET A 8 -13.55 12.82 -0.45
N LEU A 9 -14.24 12.07 -1.32
CA LEU A 9 -14.54 10.65 -1.13
C LEU A 9 -13.63 9.73 -1.93
N ALA A 10 -12.89 10.24 -2.91
CA ALA A 10 -11.74 9.52 -3.43
C ALA A 10 -10.79 9.25 -2.25
N PRO A 11 -10.26 8.02 -2.07
CA PRO A 11 -9.24 7.74 -1.03
C PRO A 11 -8.02 8.67 -1.12
N CYS A 12 -7.84 9.32 -2.28
CA CYS A 12 -6.76 10.22 -2.63
C CYS A 12 -7.14 11.71 -2.55
N GLY A 13 -8.40 12.04 -2.20
CA GLY A 13 -8.90 13.41 -2.08
C GLY A 13 -9.17 14.15 -3.40
N PRO A 14 -9.58 15.43 -3.31
CA PRO A 14 -9.89 16.27 -4.46
C PRO A 14 -8.73 16.40 -5.44
N GLY A 15 -9.01 16.35 -6.76
CA GLY A 15 -7.99 16.47 -7.80
C GLY A 15 -7.10 15.24 -7.99
N ALA A 16 -7.47 14.09 -7.41
CA ALA A 16 -6.77 12.84 -7.63
C ALA A 16 -6.83 12.40 -9.10
N MET A 17 -5.66 12.11 -9.67
CA MET A 17 -5.52 11.64 -11.05
C MET A 17 -5.26 10.13 -11.06
N ARG A 18 -5.79 9.42 -12.06
CA ARG A 18 -5.45 8.02 -12.31
C ARG A 18 -4.34 7.93 -13.37
N MET A 19 -3.41 7.01 -13.16
CA MET A 19 -2.40 6.68 -14.15
C MET A 19 -2.99 5.69 -15.16
N GLU A 20 -2.96 6.06 -16.44
CA GLU A 20 -3.29 5.13 -17.53
C GLU A 20 -2.32 3.94 -17.50
N GLY A 21 -2.84 2.72 -17.66
CA GLY A 21 -2.06 1.48 -17.47
C GLY A 21 -1.88 1.05 -16.00
N GLY A 22 -2.33 1.85 -15.04
CA GLY A 22 -2.28 1.56 -13.61
C GLY A 22 -0.93 1.84 -12.95
N TYR A 23 -0.94 2.03 -11.62
CA TYR A 23 0.26 2.42 -10.88
C TYR A 23 1.39 1.38 -10.86
N GLY A 24 1.10 0.11 -11.18
CA GLY A 24 2.12 -0.93 -11.33
C GLY A 24 3.12 -0.61 -12.45
N ALA A 25 2.67 0.08 -13.51
CA ALA A 25 3.53 0.44 -14.64
C ALA A 25 4.72 1.31 -14.22
N LEU A 26 4.59 2.15 -13.18
CA LEU A 26 5.70 2.94 -12.66
C LEU A 26 6.77 2.06 -12.01
N ALA A 27 6.36 1.10 -11.16
CA ALA A 27 7.29 0.18 -10.53
C ALA A 27 8.01 -0.68 -11.58
N ASP A 28 7.30 -1.16 -12.59
CA ASP A 28 7.87 -1.95 -13.69
C ASP A 28 8.87 -1.14 -14.52
N ALA A 29 8.55 0.13 -14.82
CA ALA A 29 9.44 1.01 -15.57
C ALA A 29 10.73 1.31 -14.79
N LEU A 30 10.62 1.57 -13.49
CA LEU A 30 11.79 1.77 -12.62
C LEU A 30 12.65 0.51 -12.52
N ALA A 31 12.03 -0.67 -12.38
CA ALA A 31 12.75 -1.94 -12.33
C ALA A 31 13.52 -2.21 -13.64
N LYS A 32 12.92 -1.91 -14.80
CA LYS A 32 13.56 -2.07 -16.12
C LYS A 32 14.72 -1.09 -16.37
N ALA A 33 14.72 0.06 -15.69
CA ALA A 33 15.81 1.04 -15.81
C ALA A 33 17.05 0.66 -14.99
N LEU A 34 16.95 -0.34 -14.12
CA LEU A 34 18.07 -0.84 -13.33
C LEU A 34 18.87 -1.91 -14.11
N PRO A 35 20.17 -2.10 -13.79
CA PRO A 35 20.97 -3.14 -14.41
C PRO A 35 20.34 -4.53 -14.26
N GLU A 36 20.57 -5.40 -15.24
CA GLU A 36 20.03 -6.76 -15.21
C GLU A 36 20.50 -7.51 -13.94
N GLY A 37 19.56 -8.23 -13.31
CA GLY A 37 19.83 -9.07 -12.14
C GLY A 37 19.88 -8.37 -10.79
N VAL A 38 19.78 -7.02 -10.71
CA VAL A 38 19.83 -6.32 -9.40
C VAL A 38 18.51 -6.40 -8.62
N VAL A 39 17.38 -6.47 -9.32
CA VAL A 39 16.06 -6.70 -8.71
C VAL A 39 15.84 -8.21 -8.58
N ARG A 40 15.79 -8.69 -7.34
CA ARG A 40 15.65 -10.13 -7.04
C ARG A 40 14.34 -10.37 -6.29
N THR A 41 13.33 -10.88 -6.98
CA THR A 41 12.01 -11.21 -6.41
C THR A 41 12.00 -12.59 -5.75
N GLY A 42 11.03 -12.85 -4.86
CA GLY A 42 10.95 -14.13 -4.14
C GLY A 42 12.10 -14.34 -3.16
N ARG A 43 12.72 -13.25 -2.69
CA ARG A 43 13.84 -13.21 -1.77
C ARG A 43 13.47 -12.37 -0.54
N GLY A 44 12.64 -12.92 0.34
CA GLY A 44 12.32 -12.28 1.62
C GLY A 44 13.58 -12.12 2.47
N VAL A 45 13.78 -10.95 3.09
CA VAL A 45 14.89 -10.72 4.02
C VAL A 45 14.46 -11.20 5.41
N ALA A 46 15.25 -12.08 6.02
CA ALA A 46 14.99 -12.66 7.33
C ALA A 46 15.83 -12.02 8.45
N ARG A 47 17.07 -11.63 8.15
CA ARG A 47 17.98 -11.01 9.14
C ARG A 47 18.91 -9.99 8.51
N ILE A 48 19.18 -8.92 9.25
CA ILE A 48 20.18 -7.89 8.91
C ILE A 48 21.17 -7.82 10.07
N GLU A 49 22.44 -8.06 9.78
CA GLU A 49 23.52 -8.12 10.75
C GLU A 49 24.61 -7.09 10.44
N ARG A 50 25.18 -6.51 11.50
CA ARG A 50 26.37 -5.66 11.43
C ARG A 50 27.34 -6.05 12.54
N ASP A 51 28.42 -6.74 12.18
CA ASP A 51 29.37 -7.39 13.09
C ASP A 51 30.54 -6.49 13.55
N GLY A 52 30.31 -5.17 13.65
CA GLY A 52 31.36 -4.21 13.99
C GLY A 52 32.33 -3.90 12.84
N SER A 53 32.20 -4.58 11.69
CA SER A 53 32.81 -4.14 10.44
C SER A 53 32.06 -2.94 9.81
N ASP A 54 32.62 -2.39 8.74
CA ASP A 54 31.98 -1.32 7.96
C ASP A 54 30.83 -1.82 7.08
N ASP A 55 30.72 -3.14 6.89
CA ASP A 55 29.74 -3.79 6.03
C ASP A 55 28.56 -4.34 6.83
N VAL A 56 27.46 -4.57 6.12
CA VAL A 56 26.20 -5.11 6.61
C VAL A 56 25.92 -6.39 5.84
N THR A 57 25.58 -7.44 6.58
CA THR A 57 25.23 -8.76 6.06
C THR A 57 23.72 -8.92 6.07
N VAL A 58 23.13 -9.25 4.91
CA VAL A 58 21.69 -9.44 4.74
C VAL A 58 21.41 -10.90 4.41
N HIS A 59 20.69 -11.56 5.30
CA HIS A 59 20.25 -12.94 5.13
C HIS A 59 18.83 -12.97 4.58
N VAL A 60 18.61 -13.81 3.57
CA VAL A 60 17.29 -14.07 2.99
C VAL A 60 16.67 -15.32 3.62
N GLU A 61 15.36 -15.50 3.51
CA GLU A 61 14.61 -16.64 4.05
C GLU A 61 15.05 -18.01 3.50
N ASP A 62 15.77 -18.03 2.38
CA ASP A 62 16.39 -19.24 1.83
C ASP A 62 17.76 -19.45 2.48
N ASP A 63 17.82 -20.26 3.54
CA ASP A 63 19.05 -20.57 4.30
C ASP A 63 20.18 -21.19 3.45
N ARG A 64 19.88 -21.62 2.23
CA ARG A 64 20.87 -22.14 1.27
C ARG A 64 21.45 -21.06 0.36
N ALA A 65 20.86 -19.87 0.34
CA ALA A 65 21.37 -18.75 -0.43
C ALA A 65 22.48 -18.04 0.33
N ASP A 66 23.53 -17.66 -0.40
CA ASP A 66 24.59 -16.85 0.17
C ASP A 66 24.04 -15.50 0.66
N PRO A 67 24.49 -15.02 1.84
CA PRO A 67 24.08 -13.71 2.32
C PRO A 67 24.61 -12.60 1.41
N LEU A 68 23.87 -11.49 1.37
CA LEU A 68 24.26 -10.31 0.60
C LEU A 68 25.11 -9.40 1.48
N LEU A 69 26.26 -8.97 0.97
CA LEU A 69 27.11 -7.97 1.62
C LEU A 69 26.85 -6.59 1.02
N ALA A 70 26.66 -5.59 1.89
CA ALA A 70 26.46 -4.22 1.47
C ALA A 70 27.04 -3.25 2.50
N ARG A 71 27.55 -2.10 2.05
CA ARG A 71 28.02 -1.05 2.97
C ARG A 71 26.85 -0.42 3.75
N ARG A 72 25.66 -0.37 3.15
CA ARG A 72 24.46 0.25 3.71
C ARG A 72 23.22 -0.51 3.24
N VAL A 73 22.19 -0.51 4.07
CA VAL A 73 20.88 -1.13 3.77
C VAL A 73 19.78 -0.09 3.97
N ILE A 74 18.89 0.01 3.00
CA ILE A 74 17.66 0.81 3.09
C ILE A 74 16.49 -0.18 3.16
N VAL A 75 15.72 -0.14 4.24
CA VAL A 75 14.55 -1.00 4.42
C VAL A 75 13.30 -0.19 4.06
N ALA A 76 12.70 -0.51 2.91
CA ALA A 76 11.57 0.21 2.32
C ALA A 76 10.24 -0.56 2.41
N VAL A 77 10.08 -1.40 3.44
CA VAL A 77 8.83 -2.12 3.75
C VAL A 77 8.11 -1.48 4.95
N PRO A 78 6.81 -1.70 5.15
CA PRO A 78 6.08 -1.04 6.23
C PRO A 78 6.64 -1.37 7.63
N PRO A 79 6.68 -0.40 8.57
CA PRO A 79 7.29 -0.59 9.90
C PRO A 79 6.82 -1.82 10.66
N ARG A 80 5.51 -2.10 10.65
CA ARG A 80 4.96 -3.28 11.31
C ARG A 80 5.44 -4.59 10.69
N VAL A 81 5.67 -4.62 9.38
CA VAL A 81 6.22 -5.79 8.68
C VAL A 81 7.67 -5.99 9.11
N ILE A 82 8.48 -4.91 9.13
CA ILE A 82 9.88 -4.95 9.61
C ILE A 82 9.96 -5.61 10.99
N ALA A 83 9.18 -5.10 11.96
CA ALA A 83 9.20 -5.60 13.33
C ALA A 83 8.67 -7.03 13.51
N ALA A 84 7.99 -7.58 12.51
CA ALA A 84 7.41 -8.92 12.55
C ALA A 84 8.24 -9.95 11.77
N SER A 85 8.96 -9.55 10.73
CA SER A 85 9.61 -10.48 9.79
C SER A 85 11.12 -10.35 9.66
N ILE A 86 11.75 -9.30 10.20
CA ILE A 86 13.19 -9.08 10.05
C ILE A 86 13.87 -9.04 11.42
N ALA A 87 14.81 -9.95 11.66
CA ALA A 87 15.70 -9.91 12.81
C ALA A 87 16.84 -8.91 12.57
N PHE A 88 17.22 -8.15 13.61
CA PHE A 88 18.35 -7.23 13.57
C PHE A 88 19.42 -7.65 14.56
N ASP A 89 20.67 -7.57 14.14
CA ASP A 89 21.84 -7.79 14.99
C ASP A 89 22.88 -6.69 14.75
N PRO A 90 23.19 -5.81 15.73
CA PRO A 90 22.59 -5.74 17.05
C PRO A 90 21.08 -5.43 16.99
N PRO A 91 20.30 -5.83 18.02
CA PRO A 91 18.87 -5.58 18.06
C PRO A 91 18.55 -4.09 17.98
N LEU A 92 17.44 -3.77 17.30
CA LEU A 92 16.91 -2.41 17.33
C LEU A 92 16.48 -2.03 18.75
N PRO A 93 16.59 -0.74 19.14
CA PRO A 93 16.06 -0.26 20.41
C PRO A 93 14.58 -0.62 20.62
N ASP A 94 14.22 -1.00 21.85
CA ASP A 94 12.87 -1.47 22.18
C ASP A 94 11.77 -0.44 21.90
N ASP A 95 12.06 0.85 22.13
CA ASP A 95 11.15 1.96 21.85
C ASP A 95 10.83 2.06 20.35
N ARG A 96 11.83 1.84 19.50
CA ARG A 96 11.68 1.79 18.05
C ARG A 96 10.84 0.59 17.62
N LEU A 97 11.10 -0.59 18.18
CA LEU A 97 10.30 -1.79 17.89
C LEU A 97 8.84 -1.61 18.32
N ALA A 98 8.59 -1.01 19.48
CA ALA A 98 7.25 -0.68 19.95
C ALA A 98 6.54 0.29 19.00
N TYR A 99 7.22 1.35 18.55
CA TYR A 99 6.67 2.30 17.59
C TYR A 99 6.35 1.64 16.24
N MET A 100 7.26 0.80 15.74
CA MET A 100 7.06 0.05 14.49
C MET A 100 5.81 -0.85 14.56
N ARG A 101 5.62 -1.56 15.68
CA ARG A 101 4.44 -2.43 15.91
C ARG A 101 3.14 -1.62 15.99
N ALA A 102 3.16 -0.47 16.68
CA ALA A 102 2.01 0.39 16.84
C ALA A 102 1.60 1.09 15.52
N THR A 103 2.53 1.29 14.59
CA THR A 103 2.27 1.94 13.30
C THR A 103 1.27 1.11 12.48
N GLN A 104 0.15 1.71 12.09
CA GLN A 104 -0.86 1.06 11.26
C GLN A 104 -0.32 0.83 9.84
N THR A 105 -0.65 -0.32 9.27
CA THR A 105 -0.36 -0.64 7.87
C THR A 105 -1.66 -0.54 7.08
N TRP A 106 -1.71 0.42 6.15
CA TRP A 106 -2.91 0.85 5.42
C TRP A 106 -3.50 -0.19 4.42
N ALA A 107 -3.19 -1.47 4.60
CA ALA A 107 -3.74 -2.57 3.81
C ALA A 107 -4.29 -3.73 4.68
N GLY A 108 -4.29 -3.62 6.01
CA GLY A 108 -4.70 -4.72 6.89
C GLY A 108 -6.21 -4.97 6.94
N ASP A 109 -7.01 -3.92 6.88
CA ASP A 109 -8.46 -3.96 7.20
C ASP A 109 -9.36 -3.53 6.02
N TRP A 110 -8.82 -3.47 4.81
CA TRP A 110 -9.52 -2.95 3.64
C TRP A 110 -9.64 -4.02 2.56
N CYS A 111 -10.84 -4.15 1.98
CA CYS A 111 -11.09 -5.00 0.83
C CYS A 111 -11.31 -4.12 -0.41
N LYS A 112 -10.67 -4.48 -1.52
CA LYS A 112 -10.90 -3.85 -2.82
C LYS A 112 -11.76 -4.77 -3.68
N VAL A 113 -12.95 -4.30 -4.06
CA VAL A 113 -13.83 -4.97 -5.00
C VAL A 113 -13.86 -4.19 -6.29
N VAL A 114 -13.73 -4.88 -7.41
CA VAL A 114 -13.83 -4.30 -8.75
C VAL A 114 -14.86 -5.11 -9.53
N ALA A 115 -15.88 -4.43 -10.05
CA ALA A 115 -16.87 -5.01 -10.93
C ALA A 115 -16.75 -4.37 -12.32
N THR A 116 -16.91 -5.18 -13.36
CA THR A 116 -16.93 -4.70 -14.75
C THR A 116 -18.35 -4.81 -15.29
N PHE A 117 -18.75 -3.81 -16.06
CA PHE A 117 -20.07 -3.71 -16.66
C PHE A 117 -19.91 -3.49 -18.17
N SER A 118 -20.90 -3.91 -18.96
CA SER A 118 -20.90 -3.71 -20.41
C SER A 118 -21.05 -2.25 -20.83
N ALA A 119 -21.65 -1.42 -19.96
CA ALA A 119 -21.82 0.01 -20.16
C ALA A 119 -21.65 0.76 -18.83
N ALA A 120 -21.23 2.02 -18.91
CA ALA A 120 -21.18 2.94 -17.77
C ALA A 120 -22.58 3.51 -17.50
N PHE A 121 -23.53 2.64 -17.15
CA PHE A 121 -24.97 2.99 -17.03
C PHE A 121 -25.23 4.16 -16.08
N TRP A 122 -24.39 4.35 -15.05
CA TRP A 122 -24.50 5.49 -14.13
C TRP A 122 -24.37 6.83 -14.87
N SER A 123 -23.57 6.91 -15.94
CA SER A 123 -23.44 8.13 -16.72
C SER A 123 -24.67 8.47 -17.56
N ASP A 124 -25.51 7.49 -17.91
CA ASP A 124 -26.77 7.73 -18.62
C ASP A 124 -27.81 8.42 -17.71
N ASP A 125 -27.70 8.18 -16.40
CA ASP A 125 -28.53 8.79 -15.35
C ASP A 125 -27.92 10.10 -14.79
N ASP A 126 -26.91 10.66 -15.46
CA ASP A 126 -26.14 11.84 -15.04
C ASP A 126 -25.37 11.63 -13.72
N ASP A 127 -25.06 10.40 -13.31
CA ASP A 127 -24.33 10.08 -12.08
C ASP A 127 -22.80 9.91 -12.27
N SER A 128 -22.03 10.25 -11.23
CA SER A 128 -20.56 10.22 -11.20
C SER A 128 -19.96 8.83 -10.94
N GLY A 129 -20.78 7.85 -10.57
CA GLY A 129 -20.34 6.53 -10.15
C GLY A 129 -19.70 6.48 -8.75
N VAL A 130 -19.75 7.57 -7.99
CA VAL A 130 -19.32 7.61 -6.58
C VAL A 130 -20.51 7.36 -5.68
N ALA A 131 -20.37 6.36 -4.79
CA ALA A 131 -21.35 6.05 -3.76
C ALA A 131 -20.70 6.17 -2.38
N ARG A 132 -21.36 6.88 -1.46
CA ARG A 132 -20.99 6.93 -0.05
C ARG A 132 -22.05 6.21 0.77
N TRP A 133 -21.58 5.42 1.74
CA TRP A 133 -22.41 4.92 2.81
C TRP A 133 -21.96 5.52 4.13
N SER A 134 -22.91 6.00 4.94
CA SER A 134 -22.67 6.32 6.33
C SER A 134 -23.70 5.63 7.20
N ARG A 135 -23.24 4.91 8.21
CA ARG A 135 -24.13 4.33 9.22
C ARG A 135 -24.70 5.44 10.10
N GLY A 136 -25.96 5.80 9.89
CA GLY A 136 -26.73 6.63 10.84
C GLY A 136 -26.84 5.91 12.19
N GLY A 137 -26.71 6.65 13.28
CA GLY A 137 -26.72 6.12 14.64
C GLY A 137 -27.99 5.34 14.98
N THR A 138 -27.82 4.36 15.88
CA THR A 138 -28.82 3.46 16.51
C THR A 138 -29.14 2.15 15.77
N LYS A 139 -29.54 1.17 16.59
CA LYS A 139 -29.41 -0.28 16.39
C LYS A 139 -30.50 -0.83 15.46
N GLY A 140 -30.09 -1.65 14.49
CA GLY A 140 -30.95 -2.62 13.80
C GLY A 140 -31.78 -2.04 12.65
N GLY A 141 -31.39 -2.37 11.42
CA GLY A 141 -32.11 -1.98 10.20
C GLY A 141 -31.21 -1.23 9.24
N GLY A 142 -30.47 -1.96 8.40
CA GLY A 142 -29.76 -1.37 7.28
C GLY A 142 -30.75 -1.00 6.20
N LEU A 143 -30.98 0.31 5.98
CA LEU A 143 -31.57 0.80 4.73
C LEU A 143 -30.42 1.35 3.87
N MET A 144 -30.35 0.87 2.63
CA MET A 144 -29.38 1.25 1.63
C MET A 144 -29.79 2.62 1.04
N ALA A 145 -29.13 3.69 1.48
CA ALA A 145 -29.15 4.96 0.74
C ALA A 145 -27.82 5.05 -0.03
N VAL A 146 -27.90 4.83 -1.34
CA VAL A 146 -26.84 5.19 -2.29
C VAL A 146 -27.18 6.57 -2.80
N SER A 147 -26.43 7.58 -2.37
CA SER A 147 -26.49 8.90 -3.01
C SER A 147 -25.46 8.91 -4.12
N TRP A 148 -25.94 9.02 -5.35
CA TRP A 148 -25.11 9.30 -6.50
C TRP A 148 -24.88 10.80 -6.60
N GLU A 149 -23.69 11.22 -7.00
CA GLU A 149 -23.40 12.63 -7.27
C GLU A 149 -23.55 12.87 -8.77
N ALA A 150 -24.27 13.92 -9.17
CA ALA A 150 -24.44 14.20 -10.59
C ALA A 150 -23.10 14.61 -11.24
N ALA A 151 -22.77 14.03 -12.39
CA ALA A 151 -21.60 14.38 -13.20
C ALA A 151 -21.90 15.64 -14.02
N HIS A 152 -21.41 16.80 -13.58
CA HIS A 152 -21.53 18.02 -14.38
C HIS A 152 -20.71 17.91 -15.68
N ARG A 153 -21.38 17.94 -16.84
CA ARG A 153 -20.75 18.12 -18.16
C ARG A 153 -20.10 19.49 -18.31
#